data_AF-A0A9E3WJ36-F1
#
_entry.id   AF-A0A9E3WJ36-F1
#
_cell.length_a   1.000
_cell.length_b   1.000
_cell.length_c   1.000
_cell.angle_alpha   90.00
_cell.angle_beta   90.00
_cell.angle_gamma   90.00
#
_symmetry.space_group_name_H-M   'P 1'
#
loop_
_entity.id
_entity.type
_entity.pdbx_description
1 polymer ?
#
loop_
_entity_poly.entity_id
_entity_poly.type
_entity_poly.pdbx_seq_one_letter_code
_entity_poly.pdbx_strand_id
1 'polypeptide(L)' 'MLKLIWLIPVLPLLGVAANGLFGRFMSRRAVAWVACGVVLLSLLLSLGAVTELSGLPESGRHYE' A
#
# COMPACT_ATOMS: atom_id res chain seq x y z
N MET A 1 -8.80 7.65 4.55
CA MET A 1 -7.53 6.94 4.31
C MET A 1 -6.71 6.72 5.57
N LEU A 2 -6.73 7.61 6.57
CA LEU A 2 -6.02 7.40 7.83
C LEU A 2 -6.41 6.10 8.54
N LYS A 3 -7.70 5.73 8.56
CA LYS A 3 -8.15 4.41 9.08
C LYS A 3 -7.54 3.20 8.37
N LEU A 4 -7.02 3.38 7.15
CA LEU A 4 -6.41 2.33 6.32
C LEU A 4 -4.88 2.43 6.30
N ILE A 5 -4.25 3.27 7.14
CA ILE A 5 -2.80 3.53 7.11
C ILE A 5 -1.98 2.24 7.26
N TRP A 6 -2.50 1.27 8.03
CA TRP A 6 -1.89 -0.06 8.21
C TRP A 6 -1.83 -0.88 6.92
N LEU A 7 -2.67 -0.58 5.94
CA LEU A 7 -2.70 -1.29 4.67
C LEU A 7 -1.52 -0.90 3.77
N ILE A 8 -0.90 0.28 4.01
CA ILE A 8 0.26 0.78 3.26
C ILE A 8 1.47 -0.17 3.35
N PRO A 9 1.89 -0.66 4.54
CA PRO A 9 2.95 -1.68 4.63
C PRO A 9 2.44 -3.10 4.37
N VAL A 10 1.16 -3.40 4.66
CA VAL A 10 0.62 -4.75 4.46
C VAL A 10 0.51 -5.12 2.97
N LEU A 11 0.09 -4.19 2.10
CA LEU A 11 -0.02 -4.47 0.65
C LEU A 11 1.32 -4.88 0.01
N PRO A 12 2.45 -4.18 0.23
CA PRO A 12 3.75 -4.60 -0.27
C PRO A 12 4.16 -5.96 0.28
N LEU A 13 3.92 -6.23 1.56
CA LEU A 13 4.21 -7.53 2.17
C LEU A 13 3.38 -8.65 1.54
N LEU A 14 2.10 -8.41 1.24
CA LEU A 14 1.27 -9.36 0.50
C LEU A 14 1.79 -9.59 -0.92
N GLY A 15 2.28 -8.55 -1.61
CA GLY A 15 2.92 -8.72 -2.92
C GLY A 15 4.22 -9.51 -2.84
N VAL A 16 5.04 -9.30 -1.79
CA VAL A 16 6.24 -10.11 -1.52
C VAL A 16 5.86 -11.56 -1.25
N ALA A 17 4.85 -11.82 -0.42
CA ALA A 17 4.38 -13.18 -0.13
C ALA A 17 3.83 -13.86 -1.39
N ALA A 18 3.01 -13.16 -2.18
CA ALA A 18 2.44 -13.69 -3.41
C ALA A 18 3.54 -14.04 -4.44
N ASN A 19 4.46 -13.12 -4.71
CA ASN A 19 5.54 -13.35 -5.66
C ASN A 19 6.58 -14.35 -5.12
N GLY A 20 6.88 -14.34 -3.82
CA GLY A 20 7.83 -15.24 -3.19
C GLY A 20 7.36 -16.69 -3.15
N LEU A 21 6.07 -16.92 -2.81
CA LEU A 21 5.49 -18.26 -2.71
C LEU A 21 5.07 -18.83 -4.07
N PHE A 22 4.44 -18.00 -4.91
CA PHE A 22 3.79 -18.45 -6.14
C PHE A 22 4.45 -17.98 -7.42
N GLY A 23 5.42 -17.04 -7.34
CA GLY A 23 6.02 -16.42 -8.52
C GLY A 23 6.67 -17.41 -9.49
N ARG A 24 7.13 -18.59 -9.01
CA ARG A 24 7.68 -19.65 -9.86
C ARG A 24 6.65 -20.29 -10.81
N PHE A 25 5.36 -20.18 -10.48
CA PHE A 25 4.25 -20.70 -11.29
C PHE A 25 3.61 -19.60 -12.15
N MET A 26 4.06 -18.36 -12.03
CA MET A 26 3.52 -17.19 -12.73
C MET A 26 4.40 -16.82 -13.92
N SER A 27 3.81 -16.15 -14.93
CA SER A 27 4.61 -15.53 -15.98
C SER A 27 5.40 -14.34 -15.43
N ARG A 28 6.55 -14.01 -16.04
CA ARG A 28 7.36 -12.84 -15.66
C ARG A 28 6.54 -11.54 -15.64
N ARG A 29 5.59 -11.42 -16.57
CA ARG A 29 4.69 -10.26 -16.66
C ARG A 29 3.72 -10.20 -15.48
N ALA A 30 3.19 -11.33 -15.03
CA ALA A 30 2.31 -11.37 -13.86
C ALA A 30 3.05 -10.99 -12.57
N VAL A 31 4.25 -11.54 -12.35
CA VAL A 31 5.10 -11.18 -11.19
C VAL A 31 5.38 -9.67 -11.15
N ALA A 32 5.73 -9.08 -12.31
CA ALA A 32 5.98 -7.64 -12.43
C ALA A 32 4.71 -6.82 -12.13
N TRP A 33 3.56 -7.21 -12.65
CA TRP A 33 2.29 -6.54 -12.37
C TRP A 33 1.91 -6.60 -10.89
N VAL A 34 2.09 -7.75 -10.23
CA VAL A 34 1.84 -7.89 -8.79
C VAL A 34 2.76 -6.96 -8.00
N ALA A 35 4.06 -6.98 -8.30
CA ALA A 35 5.06 -6.17 -7.60
C ALA A 35 4.77 -4.66 -7.73
N CYS A 36 4.59 -4.18 -8.96
CA CYS A 36 4.31 -2.77 -9.22
C CYS A 36 2.91 -2.37 -8.73
N GLY A 37 1.93 -3.25 -8.88
CA GLY A 37 0.53 -3.00 -8.50
C GLY A 37 0.36 -2.77 -7.01
N VAL A 38 0.96 -3.62 -6.16
CA VAL A 38 0.85 -3.43 -4.70
C VAL A 38 1.54 -2.15 -4.23
N VAL A 39 2.67 -1.78 -4.84
CA VAL A 39 3.38 -0.53 -4.52
C VAL A 39 2.57 0.69 -4.96
N LEU A 40 1.99 0.65 -6.16
CA LEU A 40 1.13 1.72 -6.66
C LEU A 40 -0.12 1.91 -5.78
N LEU A 41 -0.79 0.82 -5.39
CA LEU A 41 -1.93 0.89 -4.47
C LEU A 41 -1.53 1.48 -3.11
N SER A 42 -0.36 1.09 -2.59
CA SER A 42 0.19 1.65 -1.35
C SER A 42 0.47 3.15 -1.47
N LEU A 43 1.00 3.59 -2.61
CA LEU A 43 1.21 5.01 -2.90
C LEU A 43 -0.11 5.78 -2.92
N LEU A 44 -1.15 5.26 -3.57
CA LEU A 44 -2.47 5.91 -3.63
C LEU A 44 -3.08 6.04 -2.22
N LEU A 45 -2.95 5.02 -1.38
CA LEU A 45 -3.37 5.08 0.03
C LEU A 45 -2.59 6.14 0.81
N SER A 46 -1.26 6.19 0.63
CA SER A 46 -0.39 7.20 1.26
C SER A 46 -0.79 8.61 0.85
N LEU A 47 -1.00 8.87 -0.44
CA LEU A 47 -1.44 10.17 -0.94
C LEU A 47 -2.77 10.57 -0.31
N GLY A 48 -3.75 9.67 -0.27
CA GLY A 48 -5.04 9.95 0.36
C GLY A 48 -4.95 10.11 1.88
N ALA A 49 -4.02 9.44 2.56
CA ALA A 49 -3.79 9.62 4.00
C ALA A 49 -3.16 10.99 4.30
N VAL A 50 -2.21 11.42 3.47
CA VAL A 50 -1.58 12.75 3.58
C VAL A 50 -2.58 13.87 3.31
N THR A 51 -3.44 13.73 2.29
CA THR A 51 -4.46 14.76 1.99
C THR A 51 -5.47 14.89 3.12
N GLU A 52 -5.90 13.77 3.71
CA GLU A 52 -6.79 13.77 4.88
C GLU A 52 -6.12 14.39 6.11
N LEU A 53 -4.88 13.99 6.42
CA LEU A 53 -4.13 14.53 7.54
C LEU A 53 -3.88 16.04 7.41
N SER A 54 -3.59 16.51 6.20
CA SER A 54 -3.35 17.94 5.92
C SER A 54 -4.62 18.79 6.06
N GLY A 55 -5.80 18.19 5.90
CA GLY A 55 -7.08 18.87 6.08
C GLY A 55 -7.56 18.97 7.54
N LEU A 56 -6.90 18.27 8.47
CA LEU A 56 -7.28 18.28 9.89
C LEU A 56 -6.78 19.55 10.62
N PRO A 57 -7.56 20.06 11.59
CA PRO A 57 -7.08 21.07 12.55
C PRO A 57 -5.79 20.58 13.22
N GLU A 58 -4.92 21.51 13.62
CA GLU A 58 -3.63 21.18 14.24
C GLU A 58 -3.75 20.24 15.44
N SER A 59 -4.79 20.39 16.24
CA SER A 59 -5.09 19.52 17.39
C SER A 59 -5.47 18.08 17.01
N GLY A 60 -5.91 17.85 15.77
CA GLY A 60 -6.34 16.55 15.25
C GLY A 60 -5.33 15.89 14.31
N ARG A 61 -4.15 16.46 14.09
CA ARG A 61 -3.10 15.85 13.23
C ARG A 61 -2.29 14.75 13.92
N HIS A 62 -2.86 14.12 14.94
CA HIS A 62 -2.30 12.96 15.62
C HIS A 62 -3.15 11.74 15.31
N TYR A 63 -2.52 10.64 14.90
CA TYR A 63 -3.18 9.35 14.76
C TYR A 63 -3.22 8.70 16.13
N GLU A 64 -4.41 8.62 16.74
CA GLU A 64 -4.66 7.89 18.00
C GLU A 64 -4.85 6.39 17.76
#